data_AF-A0A3R7PIR0-F1
#
_entry.id   AF-A0A3R7PIR0-F1
#
_cell.length_a   1.000
_cell.length_b   1.000
_cell.length_c   1.000
_cell.angle_alpha   90.00
_cell.angle_beta   90.00
_cell.angle_gamma   90.00
#
_symmetry.space_group_name_H-M   'P 1'
#
loop_
_entity.id
_entity.type
_entity.pdbx_description
1 polymer ?
#
loop_
_entity_poly.entity_id
_entity_poly.type
_entity_poly.pdbx_seq_one_letter_code
_entity_poly.pdbx_strand_id
1 'polypeptide(L)'
;MPSKLTHVPFPFPQRERCGYFLLDTVFTVVVTGSLVVFVWRGAWVFLDAVLFPTMPRYSAMGSMVLGMTVTLLVFAAQLVLIPYLRHVRKGVGKIVVEDAYHTICFVGDINMWRGVWMLLNIYLLPDMPVVSNFLTSVAGLVLLMCFYTSNSILVRGAVMDGAGEGSKGVTFPTQYFRFFYK
;
A
#
# COMPACT_ATOMS: atom_id res chain seq x y z
N MET A 1 19.64 26.30 11.31
CA MET A 1 19.64 25.18 12.29
C MET A 1 19.44 23.87 11.52
N PRO A 2 20.42 22.97 11.46
CA PRO A 2 20.26 21.74 10.69
C PRO A 2 19.28 20.80 11.40
N SER A 3 18.20 20.47 10.70
CA SER A 3 17.24 19.45 11.09
C SER A 3 17.98 18.12 11.27
N LYS A 4 17.95 17.59 12.49
CA LYS A 4 18.36 16.22 12.78
C LYS A 4 17.50 15.30 11.89
N LEU A 5 18.06 14.85 10.77
CA LEU A 5 17.71 13.58 10.18
C LEU A 5 18.04 12.55 11.24
N THR A 6 17.07 12.26 12.10
CA THR A 6 17.08 11.06 12.93
C THR A 6 17.01 9.90 11.95
N HIS A 7 18.18 9.47 11.47
CA HIS A 7 18.42 8.07 11.22
C HIS A 7 17.96 7.38 12.49
N VAL A 8 16.76 6.78 12.45
CA VAL A 8 16.41 5.76 13.44
C VAL A 8 17.50 4.71 13.21
N PRO A 9 18.45 4.54 14.14
CA PRO A 9 19.46 3.50 13.95
C PRO A 9 18.66 2.21 13.89
N PHE A 10 18.81 1.44 12.81
CA PHE A 10 18.42 0.03 12.86
C PHE A 10 19.17 -0.54 14.06
N PRO A 11 18.49 -0.91 15.15
CA PRO A 11 19.18 -1.45 16.30
C PRO A 11 19.76 -2.78 15.83
N PHE A 12 21.05 -2.81 15.53
CA PHE A 12 21.74 -4.08 15.29
C PHE A 12 21.47 -4.93 16.53
N PRO A 13 20.87 -6.12 16.39
CA PRO A 13 20.54 -6.94 17.53
C PRO A 13 21.83 -7.23 18.30
N GLN A 14 21.82 -6.99 19.62
CA GLN A 14 22.85 -7.54 20.50
C GLN A 14 22.97 -9.04 20.24
N ARG A 15 24.18 -9.60 20.34
CA ARG A 15 24.49 -10.99 19.92
C ARG A 15 23.52 -12.05 20.46
N GLU A 16 22.93 -11.81 21.63
CA GLU A 16 21.93 -12.67 22.30
C GLU A 16 20.53 -12.64 21.65
N ARG A 17 20.23 -11.65 20.80
CA ARG A 17 18.93 -11.47 20.11
C ARG A 17 18.98 -11.76 18.62
N CYS A 18 20.14 -12.14 18.08
CA CYS A 18 20.30 -12.46 16.65
C CYS A 18 19.34 -13.57 16.18
N GLY A 19 19.14 -14.61 17.00
CA GLY A 19 18.21 -15.70 16.67
C GLY A 19 16.76 -15.21 16.50
N TYR A 20 16.27 -14.42 17.46
CA TYR A 20 14.92 -13.85 17.40
C TYR A 20 14.77 -12.87 16.23
N PHE A 21 15.79 -12.06 15.94
CA PHE A 21 15.78 -11.16 14.79
C PHE A 21 15.73 -11.91 13.45
N LEU A 22 16.49 -12.99 13.31
CA LEU A 22 16.46 -13.83 12.11
C LEU A 22 15.09 -14.51 11.94
N LEU A 23 14.52 -15.05 13.01
CA LEU A 23 13.19 -15.65 12.99
C LEU A 23 12.11 -14.63 12.60
N ASP A 24 12.15 -13.43 13.17
CA ASP A 24 11.22 -12.33 12.85
C ASP A 24 11.35 -11.89 11.38
N THR A 25 12.59 -11.82 10.88
CA THR A 25 12.87 -11.49 9.47
C THR A 25 12.34 -12.57 8.53
N VAL A 26 12.62 -13.84 8.81
CA VAL A 26 12.15 -14.98 7.99
C VAL A 26 10.63 -15.04 8.01
N PHE A 27 10.01 -14.90 9.19
CA PHE A 27 8.56 -14.87 9.33
C PHE A 27 7.95 -13.73 8.52
N THR A 28 8.45 -12.50 8.68
CA THR A 28 7.92 -11.32 7.98
C THR A 28 8.08 -11.42 6.47
N VAL A 29 9.24 -11.84 5.97
CA VAL A 29 9.50 -11.90 4.52
C VAL A 29 8.77 -13.07 3.88
N VAL A 30 8.86 -14.26 4.48
CA VAL A 30 8.33 -15.50 3.88
C VAL A 30 6.84 -15.63 4.12
N VAL A 31 6.37 -15.49 5.37
CA VAL A 31 4.97 -15.73 5.72
C VAL A 31 4.13 -14.51 5.37
N THR A 32 4.41 -13.35 5.96
CA THR A 32 3.60 -12.14 5.73
C THR A 32 3.69 -11.70 4.27
N GLY A 33 4.89 -11.70 3.68
CA GLY A 33 5.07 -11.37 2.26
C GLY A 33 4.26 -12.28 1.33
N SER A 34 4.27 -13.60 1.53
CA SER A 34 3.50 -14.53 0.69
C SER A 34 1.99 -14.35 0.88
N LEU A 35 1.52 -14.14 2.10
CA LEU A 35 0.09 -13.88 2.38
C LEU A 35 -0.40 -12.62 1.68
N VAL A 36 0.40 -11.56 1.66
CA VAL A 36 0.10 -10.33 0.91
C VAL A 36 -0.04 -10.61 -0.59
N VAL A 37 0.86 -11.42 -1.17
CA VAL A 37 0.76 -11.82 -2.58
C VAL A 37 -0.52 -12.63 -2.83
N PHE A 38 -0.88 -13.56 -1.95
CA PHE A 38 -2.09 -14.37 -2.09
C PHE A 38 -3.37 -13.55 -1.99
N VAL A 39 -3.50 -12.66 -1.01
CA VAL A 39 -4.71 -11.83 -0.87
C VAL A 39 -4.84 -10.86 -2.05
N TRP A 40 -3.73 -10.27 -2.48
CA TRP A 40 -3.71 -9.37 -3.64
C TRP A 40 -4.12 -10.09 -4.91
N ARG A 41 -3.50 -11.24 -5.20
CA ARG A 41 -3.81 -12.02 -6.40
C ARG A 41 -5.22 -12.61 -6.34
N GLY A 42 -5.65 -13.08 -5.17
CA GLY A 42 -6.99 -13.62 -4.93
C GLY A 42 -8.07 -12.58 -5.18
N ALA A 43 -7.92 -11.38 -4.62
CA ALA A 43 -8.84 -10.26 -4.85
C ALA A 43 -8.87 -9.85 -6.33
N TRP A 44 -7.71 -9.83 -6.99
CA TRP A 44 -7.62 -9.53 -8.41
C TRP A 44 -8.41 -10.53 -9.27
N VAL A 45 -8.16 -11.83 -9.07
CA VAL A 45 -8.85 -12.91 -9.82
C VAL A 45 -10.35 -12.91 -9.53
N PHE A 46 -10.73 -12.63 -8.28
CA PHE A 46 -12.14 -12.45 -7.91
C PHE A 46 -12.79 -11.32 -8.70
N LEU A 47 -12.13 -10.16 -8.81
CA LEU A 47 -12.63 -9.03 -9.61
C LEU A 47 -12.67 -9.35 -11.10
N ASP A 48 -11.72 -10.12 -11.64
CA ASP A 48 -11.76 -10.59 -13.02
C ASP A 48 -13.00 -11.45 -13.31
N ALA A 49 -13.46 -12.24 -12.32
CA ALA A 49 -14.64 -13.08 -12.45
C ALA A 49 -15.97 -12.29 -12.31
N VAL A 50 -15.99 -11.24 -11.49
CA VAL A 50 -17.24 -10.55 -11.10
C VAL A 50 -17.46 -9.25 -11.89
N LEU A 51 -16.42 -8.46 -12.13
CA LEU A 51 -16.57 -7.10 -12.65
C LEU A 51 -16.52 -7.09 -14.17
N PHE A 52 -17.70 -7.11 -14.82
CA PHE A 52 -17.85 -7.06 -16.28
C PHE A 52 -16.97 -8.08 -17.03
N PRO A 53 -17.08 -9.40 -16.76
CA PRO A 53 -16.14 -10.41 -17.23
C PRO A 53 -16.05 -10.53 -18.76
N THR A 54 -17.14 -10.22 -19.47
CA THR A 54 -17.20 -10.29 -20.94
C THR A 54 -16.78 -8.99 -21.63
N MET A 55 -16.53 -7.94 -20.85
CA MET A 55 -16.37 -6.57 -21.36
C MET A 55 -15.13 -5.89 -20.75
N PRO A 56 -13.91 -6.19 -21.25
CA PRO A 56 -12.66 -5.76 -20.63
C PRO A 56 -12.52 -4.25 -20.46
N ARG A 57 -13.05 -3.46 -21.40
CA ARG A 57 -13.03 -1.98 -21.33
C ARG A 57 -13.87 -1.45 -20.18
N TYR A 58 -15.10 -1.95 -20.03
CA TYR A 58 -16.00 -1.57 -18.94
C TYR A 58 -15.48 -2.11 -17.60
N SER A 59 -14.86 -3.30 -17.58
CA SER A 59 -14.19 -3.84 -16.41
C SER A 59 -13.05 -2.94 -15.94
N ALA A 60 -12.19 -2.49 -16.86
CA ALA A 60 -11.06 -1.62 -16.55
C ALA A 60 -11.53 -0.25 -16.03
N MET A 61 -12.49 0.38 -16.72
CA MET A 61 -13.07 1.66 -16.29
C MET A 61 -13.82 1.53 -14.96
N GLY A 62 -14.59 0.46 -14.78
CA GLY A 62 -15.30 0.17 -13.53
C GLY A 62 -14.34 0.04 -12.35
N SER A 63 -13.23 -0.69 -12.52
CA SER A 63 -12.18 -0.77 -11.50
C SER A 63 -11.53 0.58 -11.24
N MET A 64 -11.24 1.38 -12.27
CA MET A 64 -10.69 2.73 -12.06
C MET A 64 -11.63 3.63 -11.26
N VAL A 65 -12.92 3.67 -11.63
CA VAL A 65 -13.92 4.50 -10.94
C VAL A 65 -14.07 4.05 -9.48
N LEU A 66 -14.23 2.74 -9.25
CA LEU A 66 -14.33 2.19 -7.89
C LEU A 66 -13.08 2.50 -7.07
N GLY A 67 -11.89 2.28 -7.63
CA GLY A 67 -10.61 2.57 -6.98
C GLY A 67 -10.49 4.05 -6.59
N MET A 68 -10.77 4.96 -7.52
CA MET A 68 -10.77 6.42 -7.28
C MET A 68 -11.80 6.83 -6.22
N THR A 69 -13.05 6.36 -6.33
CA THR A 69 -14.11 6.69 -5.38
C THR A 69 -13.77 6.20 -3.97
N VAL A 70 -13.33 4.95 -3.82
CA VAL A 70 -12.94 4.41 -2.50
C VAL A 70 -11.76 5.18 -1.94
N THR A 71 -10.74 5.49 -2.76
CA THR A 71 -9.58 6.27 -2.32
C THR A 71 -9.99 7.65 -1.81
N LEU A 72 -10.85 8.37 -2.53
CA LEU A 72 -11.37 9.67 -2.10
C LEU A 72 -12.15 9.57 -0.78
N LEU A 73 -12.99 8.55 -0.63
CA LEU A 73 -13.75 8.31 0.59
C LEU A 73 -12.84 7.98 1.78
N VAL A 74 -11.77 7.21 1.56
CA VAL A 74 -10.77 6.88 2.57
C VAL A 74 -10.06 8.15 3.06
N PHE A 75 -9.59 9.01 2.14
CA PHE A 75 -8.97 10.29 2.51
C PHE A 75 -9.96 11.22 3.23
N ALA A 76 -11.22 11.27 2.80
CA ALA A 76 -12.26 12.02 3.51
C ALA A 76 -12.52 11.45 4.92
N ALA A 77 -12.54 10.12 5.05
CA ALA A 77 -12.72 9.44 6.33
C ALA A 77 -11.58 9.75 7.31
N GLN A 78 -10.34 9.95 6.84
CA GLN A 78 -9.22 10.37 7.69
C GLN A 78 -9.50 11.69 8.43
N LEU A 79 -10.24 12.63 7.82
CA LEU A 79 -10.59 13.91 8.44
C LEU A 79 -11.42 13.73 9.72
N VAL A 80 -12.22 12.65 9.78
CA VAL A 80 -13.08 12.31 10.93
C VAL A 80 -12.39 11.31 11.87
N LEU A 81 -11.74 10.29 11.32
CA LEU A 81 -11.11 9.21 12.11
C LEU A 81 -9.90 9.70 12.90
N ILE A 82 -9.07 10.59 12.36
CA ILE A 82 -7.87 11.10 13.04
C ILE A 82 -8.21 11.80 14.38
N PRO A 83 -9.09 12.82 14.42
CA PRO A 83 -9.44 13.47 15.68
C PRO A 83 -10.16 12.50 16.64
N TYR A 84 -11.02 11.62 16.12
CA TYR A 84 -11.72 10.63 16.94
C TYR A 84 -10.74 9.65 17.63
N LEU A 85 -9.88 8.98 16.86
CA LEU A 85 -8.95 7.97 17.36
C LEU A 85 -7.85 8.54 18.27
N ARG A 86 -7.61 9.86 18.23
CA ARG A 86 -6.71 10.54 19.18
C ARG A 86 -7.18 10.40 20.63
N HIS A 87 -8.49 10.32 20.85
CA HIS A 87 -9.10 10.23 22.18
C HIS A 87 -9.52 8.81 22.58
N VAL A 88 -9.44 7.85 21.66
CA VAL A 88 -9.78 6.44 21.93
C VAL A 88 -8.62 5.73 22.63
N ARG A 89 -8.92 5.05 23.74
CA ARG A 89 -7.92 4.24 24.45
C ARG A 89 -7.48 3.04 23.60
N LYS A 90 -6.24 2.58 23.81
CA LYS A 90 -5.77 1.33 23.20
C LYS A 90 -6.67 0.18 23.65
N GLY A 91 -7.13 -0.63 22.69
CA GLY A 91 -8.01 -1.76 22.94
C GLY A 91 -8.49 -2.39 21.64
N VAL A 92 -9.17 -3.53 21.76
CA VAL A 92 -9.63 -4.32 20.60
C VAL A 92 -10.53 -3.52 19.66
N GLY A 93 -11.44 -2.69 20.21
CA GLY A 93 -12.33 -1.86 19.38
C GLY A 93 -11.57 -0.86 18.51
N LYS A 94 -10.44 -0.33 18.98
CA LYS A 94 -9.58 0.53 18.16
C LYS A 94 -8.93 -0.26 17.02
N ILE A 95 -8.38 -1.44 17.32
CA ILE A 95 -7.74 -2.32 16.33
C ILE A 95 -8.75 -2.68 15.23
N VAL A 96 -9.97 -3.08 15.61
CA VAL A 96 -11.03 -3.39 14.64
C VAL A 96 -11.35 -2.22 13.71
N VAL A 97 -11.37 -0.98 14.23
CA VAL A 97 -11.59 0.22 13.40
C VAL A 97 -10.41 0.48 12.46
N GLU A 98 -9.18 0.34 12.95
CA GLU A 98 -7.97 0.49 12.15
C GLU A 98 -7.91 -0.58 11.03
N ASP A 99 -8.23 -1.84 11.33
CA ASP A 99 -8.23 -2.93 10.37
C ASP A 99 -9.34 -2.81 9.33
N ALA A 100 -10.55 -2.42 9.75
CA ALA A 100 -11.65 -2.15 8.84
C ALA A 100 -11.29 -1.02 7.86
N TYR A 101 -10.65 0.03 8.37
CA TYR A 101 -10.14 1.13 7.54
C TYR A 101 -9.11 0.63 6.52
N HIS A 102 -8.09 -0.14 6.93
CA HIS A 102 -7.10 -0.70 6.00
C HIS A 102 -7.70 -1.68 4.99
N THR A 103 -8.71 -2.44 5.38
CA THR A 103 -9.43 -3.34 4.47
C THR A 103 -10.13 -2.56 3.37
N ILE A 104 -10.76 -1.41 3.69
CA ILE A 104 -11.36 -0.52 2.70
C ILE A 104 -10.27 0.09 1.79
N CYS A 105 -9.13 0.49 2.37
CA CYS A 105 -7.99 1.00 1.60
C CYS A 105 -7.50 -0.04 0.59
N PHE A 106 -7.37 -1.30 1.02
CA PHE A 106 -6.98 -2.41 0.17
C PHE A 106 -7.94 -2.61 -1.02
N VAL A 107 -9.26 -2.47 -0.80
CA VAL A 107 -10.26 -2.53 -1.89
C VAL A 107 -10.09 -1.39 -2.90
N GLY A 108 -9.74 -0.19 -2.43
CA GLY A 108 -9.41 0.95 -3.30
C GLY A 108 -8.14 0.68 -4.11
N ASP A 109 -7.08 0.25 -3.43
CA ASP A 109 -5.77 -0.01 -4.03
C ASP A 109 -5.83 -1.10 -5.10
N ILE A 110 -6.46 -2.24 -4.81
CA ILE A 110 -6.55 -3.36 -5.76
C ILE A 110 -7.29 -2.93 -7.03
N ASN A 111 -8.37 -2.15 -6.90
CA ASN A 111 -9.15 -1.67 -8.03
C ASN A 111 -8.41 -0.59 -8.83
N MET A 112 -7.69 0.31 -8.16
CA MET A 112 -6.87 1.32 -8.82
C MET A 112 -5.79 0.65 -9.67
N TRP A 113 -5.01 -0.26 -9.07
CA TRP A 113 -3.94 -0.94 -9.79
C TRP A 113 -4.49 -1.81 -10.91
N ARG A 114 -5.52 -2.62 -10.64
CA ARG A 114 -6.19 -3.42 -11.67
C ARG A 114 -6.67 -2.58 -12.85
N GLY A 115 -7.36 -1.48 -12.56
CA GLY A 115 -7.83 -0.54 -13.57
C GLY A 115 -6.69 0.01 -14.43
N VAL A 116 -5.62 0.53 -13.80
CA VAL A 116 -4.46 1.08 -14.51
C VAL A 116 -3.81 0.04 -15.43
N TRP A 117 -3.50 -1.15 -14.90
CA TRP A 117 -2.86 -2.21 -15.67
C TRP A 117 -3.73 -2.69 -16.83
N MET A 118 -5.04 -2.84 -16.63
CA MET A 118 -5.96 -3.21 -17.70
C MET A 118 -6.08 -2.13 -18.77
N LEU A 119 -6.16 -0.86 -18.39
CA LEU A 119 -6.21 0.25 -19.36
C LEU A 119 -4.92 0.29 -20.19
N LEU A 120 -3.75 0.10 -19.58
CA LEU A 120 -2.49 0.02 -20.29
C LEU A 120 -2.50 -1.15 -21.29
N ASN A 121 -2.97 -2.33 -20.89
CA ASN A 121 -3.06 -3.48 -21.79
C ASN A 121 -4.01 -3.25 -22.98
N ILE A 122 -5.08 -2.47 -22.80
CA ILE A 122 -6.08 -2.19 -23.84
C ILE A 122 -5.62 -1.10 -24.81
N TYR A 123 -4.96 -0.06 -24.29
CA TYR A 123 -4.70 1.18 -25.05
C TYR A 123 -3.22 1.40 -25.41
N LEU A 124 -2.27 0.88 -24.63
CA LEU A 124 -0.85 1.11 -24.86
C LEU A 124 -0.21 -0.08 -25.59
N LEU A 125 0.10 0.13 -26.87
CA LEU A 125 0.77 -0.86 -27.74
C LEU A 125 0.15 -2.28 -27.61
N PRO A 126 -1.16 -2.44 -27.88
CA PRO A 126 -1.86 -3.71 -27.66
C PRO A 126 -1.27 -4.87 -28.47
N ASP A 127 -0.70 -4.58 -29.64
CA ASP A 127 -0.10 -5.60 -30.52
C ASP A 127 1.31 -6.01 -30.08
N MET A 128 1.95 -5.27 -29.16
CA MET A 128 3.32 -5.51 -28.68
C MET A 128 3.39 -5.53 -27.15
N PRO A 129 2.78 -6.52 -26.48
CA PRO A 129 2.62 -6.53 -25.02
C PRO A 129 3.95 -6.56 -24.27
N VAL A 130 4.98 -7.24 -24.81
CA VAL A 130 6.31 -7.29 -24.19
C VAL A 130 6.96 -5.90 -24.14
N VAL A 131 6.87 -5.15 -25.24
CA VAL A 131 7.39 -3.78 -25.33
C VAL A 131 6.59 -2.85 -24.43
N SER A 132 5.26 -2.97 -24.43
CA SER A 132 4.37 -2.20 -23.56
C SER A 132 4.70 -2.40 -22.08
N ASN A 133 4.83 -3.65 -21.64
CA ASN A 133 5.17 -3.99 -20.26
C ASN A 133 6.56 -3.50 -19.85
N PHE A 134 7.55 -3.64 -20.73
CA PHE A 134 8.89 -3.12 -20.48
C PHE A 134 8.87 -1.59 -20.34
N LEU A 135 8.22 -0.89 -21.28
CA LEU A 135 8.13 0.57 -21.30
C LEU A 135 7.44 1.10 -20.04
N THR A 136 6.29 0.53 -19.67
CA THR A 136 5.53 0.93 -18.48
C THR A 136 6.29 0.64 -17.20
N SER A 137 7.03 -0.47 -17.12
CA SER A 137 7.88 -0.80 -15.97
C SER A 137 9.04 0.19 -15.81
N VAL A 138 9.74 0.51 -16.91
CA VAL A 138 10.85 1.49 -16.89
C VAL A 138 10.33 2.88 -16.57
N ALA A 139 9.24 3.31 -17.21
CA ALA A 139 8.63 4.62 -16.95
C ALA A 139 8.14 4.74 -15.50
N GLY A 140 7.49 3.70 -14.97
CA GLY A 140 7.04 3.66 -13.58
C GLY A 140 8.20 3.73 -12.59
N LEU A 141 9.30 3.00 -12.85
CA LEU A 141 10.48 3.04 -12.02
C LEU A 141 11.15 4.43 -12.04
N VAL A 142 11.32 5.03 -13.21
CA VAL A 142 11.88 6.39 -13.36
C VAL A 142 11.01 7.39 -12.61
N LEU A 143 9.68 7.30 -12.73
CA LEU A 143 8.75 8.16 -12.00
C LEU A 143 8.92 8.02 -10.49
N LEU A 144 9.01 6.79 -9.98
CA LEU A 144 9.25 6.54 -8.56
C LEU A 144 10.62 7.09 -8.10
N MET A 145 11.66 7.02 -8.94
CA MET A 145 12.96 7.63 -8.65
C MET A 145 12.88 9.15 -8.60
N CYS A 146 12.19 9.79 -9.55
CA CYS A 146 11.99 11.24 -9.58
C CYS A 146 11.25 11.75 -8.34
N PHE A 147 10.29 10.98 -7.82
CA PHE A 147 9.57 11.31 -6.59
C PHE A 147 10.27 10.83 -5.30
N TYR A 148 11.47 10.24 -5.40
CA TYR A 148 12.21 9.66 -4.26
C TYR A 148 11.42 8.59 -3.49
N THR A 149 10.50 7.89 -4.16
CA THR A 149 9.65 6.85 -3.58
C THR A 149 10.03 5.43 -4.01
N SER A 150 11.06 5.26 -4.85
CA SER A 150 11.59 3.96 -5.27
C SER A 150 12.19 3.16 -4.10
N ASN A 151 11.34 2.44 -3.37
CA ASN A 151 11.70 1.59 -2.24
C ASN A 151 10.98 0.23 -2.35
N SER A 152 11.62 -0.83 -1.87
CA SER A 152 10.95 -2.13 -1.74
C SER A 152 10.18 -2.21 -0.42
N ILE A 153 8.91 -2.63 -0.49
CA ILE A 153 8.04 -2.76 0.69
C ILE A 153 8.37 -4.00 1.53
N LEU A 154 8.87 -5.06 0.89
CA LEU A 154 9.15 -6.36 1.53
C LEU A 154 10.23 -6.28 2.62
N VAL A 155 11.09 -5.26 2.57
CA VAL A 155 12.23 -5.11 3.49
C VAL A 155 11.99 -4.06 4.58
N ARG A 156 10.79 -3.46 4.64
CA ARG A 156 10.47 -2.43 5.64
C ARG A 156 9.98 -2.97 6.99
N GLY A 157 9.82 -4.29 7.10
CA GLY A 157 9.27 -4.95 8.29
C GLY A 157 7.74 -4.79 8.40
N ALA A 158 7.12 -5.55 9.29
CA ALA A 158 5.72 -5.41 9.65
C ALA A 158 5.59 -4.66 10.98
N VAL A 159 4.60 -3.77 11.07
CA VAL A 159 4.27 -3.09 12.33
C VAL A 159 3.17 -3.89 13.01
N MET A 160 3.31 -4.11 14.32
CA MET A 160 2.28 -4.78 15.12
C MET A 160 1.01 -3.93 15.20
N ASP A 161 -0.15 -4.55 15.00
CA ASP A 161 -1.45 -3.88 15.07
C ASP A 161 -1.67 -3.25 16.45
N GLY A 162 -2.21 -2.03 16.47
CA GLY A 162 -2.40 -1.26 17.70
C GLY A 162 -1.12 -0.73 18.36
N ALA A 163 0.08 -0.95 17.78
CA ALA A 163 1.31 -0.35 18.29
C ALA A 163 1.32 1.18 18.17
N GLY A 164 0.63 1.72 17.16
CA GLY A 164 0.48 3.15 16.93
C GLY A 164 -0.27 3.88 18.06
N GLU A 165 0.33 4.94 18.59
CA GLU A 165 -0.34 5.84 19.53
C GLU A 165 -1.37 6.73 18.83
N GLY A 166 -2.52 6.96 19.49
CA GLY A 166 -3.58 7.83 18.96
C GLY A 166 -4.05 7.39 17.57
N SER A 167 -4.00 8.31 16.61
CA SER A 167 -4.47 8.09 15.22
C SER A 167 -3.41 7.52 14.26
N LYS A 168 -2.21 7.17 14.75
CA LYS A 168 -1.09 6.77 13.89
C LYS A 168 -1.41 5.56 13.01
N GLY A 169 -2.31 4.67 13.43
CA GLY A 169 -2.71 3.50 12.66
C GLY A 169 -3.45 3.84 11.36
N VAL A 170 -4.22 4.92 11.31
CA VAL A 170 -5.00 5.31 10.09
C VAL A 170 -4.39 6.47 9.32
N THR A 171 -3.28 7.04 9.80
CA THR A 171 -2.69 8.24 9.20
C THR A 171 -1.70 7.86 8.11
N PHE A 172 -1.97 8.25 6.87
CA PHE A 172 -1.02 8.03 5.78
C PHE A 172 0.12 9.05 5.84
N PRO A 173 1.40 8.63 5.84
CA PRO A 173 2.53 9.54 5.81
C PRO A 173 2.74 10.08 4.37
N THR A 174 1.81 10.90 3.88
CA THR A 174 1.88 11.57 2.56
C THR A 174 2.77 12.82 2.61
N GLN A 175 3.96 12.70 3.20
CA GLN A 175 4.89 13.83 3.36
C GLN A 175 5.88 13.98 2.19
N TYR A 176 5.61 13.36 1.05
CA TYR A 176 6.53 13.29 -0.09
C TYR A 176 7.01 14.68 -0.55
N PHE A 177 6.12 15.67 -0.60
CA PHE A 177 6.48 17.02 -1.04
C PHE A 177 7.15 17.88 0.04
N ARG A 178 7.12 17.46 1.31
CA ARG A 178 7.73 18.19 2.42
C ARG A 178 9.26 18.23 2.33
N PHE A 179 9.86 17.36 1.52
CA PHE A 179 11.29 17.43 1.22
C PHE A 179 11.66 18.63 0.34
N PHE A 180 10.76 19.08 -0.54
CA PHE A 180 11.03 20.19 -1.46
C PHE A 180 10.72 21.57 -0.86
N TYR A 181 9.82 21.62 0.12
CA TYR A 181 9.45 22.84 0.83
C TYR A 181 9.98 22.76 2.27
N LYS A 182 11.15 23.37 2.51
CA LYS A 182 11.69 23.65 3.84
C LYS A 182 11.25 25.01 4.34
#